data_AF-A0AAP1V166-F1
#
_entry.id   AF-A0AAP1V166-F1
#
_cell.length_a   1.000
_cell.length_b   1.000
_cell.length_c   1.000
_cell.angle_alpha   90.00
_cell.angle_beta   90.00
_cell.angle_gamma   90.00
#
_symmetry.space_group_name_H-M   'P 1'
#
loop_
_entity.id
_entity.type
_entity.pdbx_description
1 polymer ?
#
loop_
_entity_poly.entity_id
_entity_poly.type
_entity_poly.pdbx_seq_one_letter_code
_entity_poly.pdbx_strand_id
1 'polypeptide(L)' 'MQGWRTTALHDTTPRKKRLHNLKAYESVSHALRSIVEYSELYNRKQPHSSLADQTPDEAYFATLPAIKSAA' A
#
# COMPACT_ATOMS: atom_id res chain seq x y z
N MET A 1 -41.75 -17.15 13.07
CA MET A 1 -41.40 -15.75 13.40
C MET A 1 -40.80 -15.74 14.79
N GLN A 2 -39.47 -15.61 14.89
CA GLN A 2 -38.76 -15.51 16.17
C GLN A 2 -37.77 -14.35 16.03
N GLY A 3 -37.91 -13.36 16.91
CA GLY A 3 -37.28 -12.04 16.81
C GLY A 3 -35.79 -12.05 17.16
N TRP A 4 -35.01 -11.34 16.35
CA TRP A 4 -33.62 -11.02 16.62
C TRP A 4 -33.59 -9.89 17.66
N ARG A 5 -33.40 -10.26 18.93
CA ARG A 5 -33.07 -9.31 20.00
C ARG A 5 -31.65 -8.80 19.76
N THR A 6 -31.54 -7.56 19.27
CA THR A 6 -30.28 -6.83 19.17
C THR A 6 -29.91 -6.29 20.55
N THR A 7 -29.02 -6.97 21.27
CA THR A 7 -28.36 -6.39 22.42
C THR A 7 -27.29 -5.42 21.91
N ALA A 8 -27.67 -4.15 21.75
CA ALA A 8 -26.74 -3.07 21.46
C ALA A 8 -25.90 -2.75 22.71
N LEU A 9 -24.85 -3.53 22.95
CA LEU A 9 -23.70 -3.07 23.72
C LEU A 9 -23.02 -1.98 22.90
N HIS A 10 -23.31 -0.73 23.25
CA HIS A 10 -22.58 0.43 22.76
C HIS A 10 -21.16 0.34 23.33
N ASP A 11 -20.26 -0.23 22.54
CA ASP A 11 -18.82 -0.17 22.79
C ASP A 11 -18.36 1.29 22.61
N THR A 12 -18.19 2.00 23.73
CA THR A 12 -17.67 3.37 23.78
C THR A 12 -16.14 3.40 23.78
N THR A 13 -15.46 2.34 23.34
CA THR A 13 -14.00 2.35 23.24
C THR A 13 -13.56 3.35 22.17
N PRO A 14 -12.79 4.40 22.51
CA PRO A 14 -12.25 5.29 21.50
C PRO A 14 -11.29 4.46 20.63
N ARG A 15 -11.66 4.25 19.36
CA ARG A 15 -10.72 3.76 18.35
C ARG A 15 -9.59 4.80 18.26
N LYS A 16 -8.49 4.55 18.97
CA LYS A 16 -7.20 5.17 18.66
C LYS A 16 -6.89 4.81 17.21
N LYS A 17 -7.22 5.71 16.28
CA LYS A 17 -6.69 5.65 14.93
C LYS A 17 -5.19 5.83 15.08
N ARG A 18 -4.44 4.73 15.08
CA ARG A 18 -3.00 4.79 14.90
C ARG A 18 -2.79 5.36 13.51
N LEU A 19 -2.45 6.65 13.45
CA LEU A 19 -1.84 7.23 12.26
C LEU A 19 -0.47 6.56 12.14
N HIS A 20 -0.49 5.45 11.42
CA HIS A 20 0.68 4.70 11.02
C HIS A 20 1.34 5.54 9.91
N ASN A 21 2.54 6.04 10.22
CA ASN A 21 3.53 6.59 9.29
C ASN A 21 3.24 7.97 8.67
N LEU A 22 3.29 9.03 9.50
CA LEU A 22 3.64 10.36 8.99
C LEU A 22 5.13 10.58 9.20
N LYS A 23 5.90 10.67 8.11
CA LYS A 23 7.30 11.11 8.13
C LYS A 23 7.33 12.63 7.94
N ALA A 24 8.03 13.34 8.82
CA ALA A 24 8.31 14.75 8.62
C ALA A 24 9.45 14.90 7.61
N TYR A 25 9.19 15.61 6.51
CA TYR A 25 10.21 15.94 5.51
C TYR A 25 10.64 17.39 5.69
N GLU A 26 11.93 17.65 5.54
CA GLU A 26 12.52 18.99 5.66
C GLU A 26 12.14 19.92 4.51
N SER A 27 11.78 19.37 3.35
CA SER A 27 11.35 20.10 2.16
C SER A 27 10.53 19.23 1.21
N VAL A 28 9.86 19.86 0.25
CA VAL A 28 9.15 19.16 -0.84
C VAL A 28 10.11 18.28 -1.64
N SER A 29 11.30 18.80 -1.97
CA SER A 29 12.31 18.04 -2.72
C SER A 29 12.78 16.80 -1.96
N HIS A 30 12.94 16.90 -0.63
CA HIS A 30 13.27 15.75 0.21
C HIS A 30 12.15 14.70 0.21
N ALA A 31 10.89 15.14 0.30
CA ALA A 31 9.73 14.24 0.21
C ALA A 31 9.67 13.51 -1.14
N LEU A 32 9.84 14.23 -2.26
CA LEU A 32 9.81 13.65 -3.60
C LEU A 32 10.92 12.61 -3.79
N ARG A 33 12.15 12.92 -3.35
CA ARG A 33 13.25 11.95 -3.38
C ARG A 33 12.89 10.69 -2.58
N SER A 34 12.37 10.84 -1.37
CA SER A 34 11.97 9.71 -0.54
C SER A 34 10.83 8.88 -1.17
N ILE A 35 9.91 9.50 -1.92
CA ILE A 35 8.84 8.80 -2.64
C ILE A 35 9.41 7.98 -3.80
N VAL A 36 10.33 8.55 -4.58
CA VAL A 36 10.99 7.84 -5.68
C VAL A 36 11.79 6.66 -5.14
N GLU A 37 12.60 6.87 -4.11
CA GLU A 37 13.38 5.81 -3.46
C GLU A 37 12.48 4.69 -2.91
N TYR A 38 11.37 5.06 -2.25
CA TYR A 38 10.40 4.09 -1.76
C TYR A 38 9.76 3.28 -2.90
N SER A 39 9.37 3.96 -3.99
CA SER A 39 8.78 3.30 -5.16
C SER A 39 9.74 2.30 -5.78
N GLU A 40 11.01 2.67 -5.96
CA GLU A 40 12.05 1.77 -6.48
C GLU A 40 12.28 0.56 -5.57
N LEU A 41 12.34 0.78 -4.25
CA LEU A 41 12.51 -0.29 -3.29
C LEU A 41 11.32 -1.27 -3.33
N TYR A 42 10.10 -0.75 -3.27
CA TYR A 42 8.87 -1.54 -3.21
C TYR A 42 8.60 -2.30 -4.51
N ASN A 43 8.76 -1.65 -5.67
CA ASN A 43 8.42 -2.22 -6.96
C ASN A 43 9.49 -3.16 -7.53
N ARG A 44 10.77 -2.95 -7.19
CA ARG A 44 11.87 -3.68 -7.86
C ARG A 44 12.79 -4.47 -6.96
N LYS A 45 12.83 -4.19 -5.66
CA LYS A 45 13.86 -4.77 -4.77
C LYS A 45 13.28 -5.65 -3.67
N GLN A 46 12.01 -5.50 -3.33
CA GLN A 46 11.38 -6.28 -2.28
C GLN A 46 10.48 -7.37 -2.87
N PRO A 47 10.83 -8.65 -2.65
CA PRO A 47 9.90 -9.76 -2.75
C PRO A 47 8.68 -9.57 -1.86
N HIS A 48 7.48 -9.80 -2.38
CA HIS A 48 6.26 -9.79 -1.58
C HIS A 48 5.72 -11.20 -1.45
N SER A 49 5.44 -11.63 -0.22
CA SER A 49 4.91 -12.98 0.05
C SER A 49 3.55 -13.24 -0.60
N SER A 50 2.73 -12.19 -0.79
CA SER A 50 1.48 -12.28 -1.55
C SER A 50 1.67 -12.50 -3.05
N LEU A 51 2.88 -12.24 -3.56
CA LEU A 51 3.28 -12.42 -4.96
C LEU A 51 4.22 -13.62 -5.12
N ALA A 52 4.14 -14.61 -4.23
CA ALA A 52 5.03 -15.77 -4.23
C ALA A 52 6.52 -15.39 -4.28
N ASP A 53 6.89 -14.39 -3.48
CA ASP A 53 8.24 -13.83 -3.38
C ASP A 53 8.77 -13.17 -4.67
N GLN A 54 7.89 -12.83 -5.61
CA GLN A 54 8.22 -11.95 -6.73
C GLN A 54 8.10 -10.47 -6.32
N THR A 55 8.81 -9.63 -7.04
CA THR A 55 8.61 -8.17 -7.00
C THR A 55 7.36 -7.79 -7.81
N PRO A 56 6.73 -6.63 -7.52
CA PRO A 56 5.59 -6.17 -8.31
C PRO A 56 5.96 -5.94 -9.78
N ASP A 57 7.17 -5.49 -10.07
CA ASP A 57 7.64 -5.33 -11.45
C ASP A 57 7.64 -6.68 -12.19
N GLU A 58 8.15 -7.74 -11.57
CA GLU A 58 8.14 -9.10 -12.14
C GLU A 58 6.72 -9.66 -12.29
N ALA A 59 5.88 -9.50 -11.29
CA ALA A 59 4.53 -10.09 -11.28
C ALA A 59 3.60 -9.43 -12.30
N TYR A 60 3.69 -8.11 -12.47
CA TYR A 60 2.73 -7.36 -13.28
C TYR A 60 3.28 -6.92 -14.63
N PHE A 61 4.51 -6.39 -14.71
CA PHE A 61 5.02 -5.87 -15.97
C PHE A 61 5.40 -6.96 -16.95
N ALA A 62 5.79 -8.16 -16.49
CA ALA A 62 6.03 -9.30 -17.36
C ALA A 62 4.79 -9.72 -18.18
N THR A 63 3.59 -9.35 -17.72
CA THR A 63 2.31 -9.70 -18.35
C THR A 63 1.76 -8.59 -19.26
N LEU A 64 2.37 -7.41 -19.27
CA LEU A 64 1.89 -6.29 -20.06
C LEU A 64 2.25 -6.47 -21.54
N PRO A 65 1.32 -6.17 -22.48
CA PRO A 65 1.65 -6.10 -23.89
C PRO A 65 2.81 -5.13 -24.13
N ALA A 66 3.77 -5.52 -24.96
CA ALA A 66 4.86 -4.64 -25.34
C ALA A 66 4.30 -3.32 -25.90
N ILE A 67 4.58 -2.22 -25.21
CA ILE A 67 4.22 -0.89 -25.69
C ILE A 67 5.11 -0.63 -26.91
N LYS A 68 4.49 -0.44 -28.08
CA LYS A 68 5.23 -0.01 -29.27
C LYS A 68 5.80 1.39 -28.98
N SER A 69 7.13 1.50 -28.95
CA SER A 69 7.78 2.82 -28.93
C SER A 69 7.32 3.62 -30.14
N ALA A 70 6.87 4.85 -29.91
CA ALA A 70 6.68 5.80 -31.00
C ALA A 70 8.06 6.15 -31.58
N ALA A 71 8.16 6.08 -32.92
CA ALA A 71 9.35 6.43 -33.69
C ALA A 71 9.46 7.94 -33.89
#